data_AF-A0A2J9V2W9-F1
#
_entry.id   AF-A0A2J9V2W9-F1
#
_cell.length_a   1.000
_cell.length_b   1.000
_cell.length_c   1.000
_cell.angle_alpha   90.00
_cell.angle_beta   90.00
_cell.angle_gamma   90.00
#
_symmetry.space_group_name_H-M   'P 1'
#
loop_
_entity.id
_entity.type
_entity.pdbx_description
1 polymer ?
#
loop_
_entity_poly.entity_id
_entity_poly.type
_entity_poly.pdbx_seq_one_letter_code
_entity_poly.pdbx_strand_id
1 'polypeptide(L)'
;MANMLKIAMLSTGEEVLHGDIVDSNAAWLAREFYQHGFSLSKRSTVGDSQPALVEELMMLSFNSDVVIVNGGLGPTSDDMTAEAAAQAAEQPLVLNAHWLNQLEAFFAGRGRVMPESNRKQAMLPANAEFIDNPIGTACGFKMQINDCWFYFTPGVPKEFYKMVSEQILPDLQRQFPSVLGHQCSRLYTFGTSESSISDKLDKMHLPEGYTLGYRSYLPFIEVKLFGPDQDQERRLSLLKIIHAHLEQYVVSIDEPMLTYLGHTMTEKGLSLSFAEQSTHGWLSSWLLSDPQIEALAGHSWILSHRVSSELAHQDPLAAAFALAGATKDKCGTQMALVTGALKDEQVSVALSTPNGEWGQTVKFVRRFTAQEQKEWISTLAADMLLRYLTGRPMFVGYSVVERVKEMHLPKSALN
;
A
#
# COMPACT_ATOMS: atom_id res chain seq x y z
N MET A 1 33.44 -7.86 1.03
CA MET A 1 32.02 -7.45 1.17
C MET A 1 31.51 -8.17 2.40
N ALA A 2 30.99 -7.47 3.41
CA ALA A 2 30.32 -8.14 4.52
C ALA A 2 29.16 -8.97 3.92
N ASN A 3 29.08 -10.26 4.25
CA ASN A 3 28.03 -11.12 3.71
C ASN A 3 26.69 -10.57 4.21
N MET A 4 25.85 -10.08 3.30
CA MET A 4 24.54 -9.53 3.63
C MET A 4 23.65 -10.68 4.10
N LEU A 5 23.02 -10.52 5.27
CA LEU A 5 22.13 -11.53 5.86
C LEU A 5 21.02 -11.88 4.87
N LYS A 6 20.91 -13.17 4.50
CA LYS A 6 19.92 -13.68 3.55
C LYS A 6 18.69 -14.18 4.30
N ILE A 7 17.58 -13.46 4.13
CA ILE A 7 16.33 -13.78 4.81
C ILE A 7 15.28 -14.18 3.78
N ALA A 8 14.67 -15.34 3.96
CA ALA A 8 13.59 -15.78 3.10
C ALA A 8 12.27 -15.88 3.86
N MET A 9 11.17 -15.89 3.10
CA MET A 9 9.86 -16.28 3.60
C MET A 9 9.31 -17.43 2.76
N LEU A 10 8.73 -18.42 3.45
CA LEU A 10 7.94 -19.50 2.87
C LEU A 10 6.49 -19.35 3.33
N SER A 11 5.59 -19.08 2.39
CA SER A 11 4.15 -19.13 2.64
C SER A 11 3.63 -20.53 2.27
N THR A 12 2.75 -21.11 3.07
CA THR A 12 2.11 -22.40 2.78
C THR A 12 0.60 -22.26 2.77
N GLY A 13 -0.05 -23.03 1.90
CA GLY A 13 -1.50 -23.08 1.74
C GLY A 13 -1.90 -23.17 0.27
N GLU A 14 -2.77 -24.11 -0.07
CA GLU A 14 -3.30 -24.25 -1.43
C GLU A 14 -4.02 -22.99 -1.92
N GLU A 15 -4.73 -22.28 -1.03
CA GLU A 15 -5.44 -21.05 -1.34
C GLU A 15 -4.49 -19.89 -1.70
N VAL A 16 -3.27 -19.90 -1.12
CA VAL A 16 -2.23 -18.92 -1.43
C VAL A 16 -1.56 -19.28 -2.75
N LEU A 17 -1.27 -20.57 -2.96
CA LEU A 17 -0.64 -21.07 -4.18
C LEU A 17 -1.50 -20.85 -5.42
N HIS A 18 -2.81 -21.13 -5.32
CA HIS A 18 -3.77 -20.92 -6.42
C HIS A 18 -4.17 -19.46 -6.63
N GLY A 19 -3.88 -18.58 -5.67
CA GLY A 19 -4.25 -17.17 -5.71
C GLY A 19 -5.72 -16.89 -5.36
N ASP A 20 -6.38 -17.82 -4.66
CA ASP A 20 -7.71 -17.60 -4.09
C ASP A 20 -7.69 -16.49 -3.05
N ILE A 21 -6.56 -16.35 -2.35
CA ILE A 21 -6.26 -15.20 -1.49
C ILE A 21 -4.92 -14.57 -1.85
N VAL A 22 -4.82 -13.26 -1.62
CA VAL A 22 -3.55 -12.54 -1.72
C VAL A 22 -2.72 -12.84 -0.47
N ASP A 23 -1.45 -13.20 -0.67
CA ASP A 23 -0.45 -13.34 0.40
C ASP A 23 -0.09 -11.98 1.02
N SER A 24 -1.02 -11.46 1.82
CA SER A 24 -0.87 -10.18 2.53
C SER A 24 0.09 -10.27 3.70
N ASN A 25 0.26 -11.45 4.30
CA ASN A 25 1.22 -11.69 5.38
C ASN A 25 2.64 -11.45 4.91
N ALA A 26 3.02 -11.99 3.75
CA ALA A 26 4.35 -11.78 3.23
C ALA A 26 4.61 -10.36 2.74
N ALA A 27 3.59 -9.68 2.20
CA ALA A 27 3.69 -8.26 1.90
C ALA A 27 3.91 -7.42 3.16
N TRP A 28 3.21 -7.75 4.25
CA TRP A 28 3.38 -7.10 5.54
C TRP A 28 4.76 -7.38 6.16
N LEU A 29 5.19 -8.65 6.20
CA LEU A 29 6.49 -9.05 6.75
C LEU A 29 7.63 -8.36 6.02
N ALA A 30 7.61 -8.37 4.68
CA ALA A 30 8.64 -7.72 3.87
C ALA A 30 8.78 -6.24 4.23
N ARG A 31 7.66 -5.54 4.42
CA ARG A 31 7.65 -4.12 4.83
C ARG A 31 8.18 -3.93 6.24
N GLU A 32 7.72 -4.75 7.19
CA GLU A 32 8.10 -4.67 8.60
C GLU A 32 9.60 -4.93 8.77
N PHE A 33 10.07 -6.06 8.24
CA PHE A 33 11.47 -6.44 8.29
C PHE A 33 12.39 -5.42 7.63
N TYR A 34 11.99 -4.89 6.47
CA TYR A 34 12.77 -3.86 5.79
C TYR A 34 13.00 -2.62 6.67
N GLN A 35 11.99 -2.15 7.39
CA GLN A 35 12.12 -0.99 8.30
C GLN A 35 13.15 -1.24 9.41
N HIS A 36 13.27 -2.50 9.85
CA HIS A 36 14.23 -2.91 10.86
C HIS A 36 15.55 -3.44 10.30
N GLY A 37 15.80 -3.32 8.99
CA GLY A 37 17.06 -3.70 8.35
C GLY A 37 17.14 -5.18 7.90
N PHE A 38 16.10 -5.97 8.14
CA PHE A 38 16.04 -7.40 7.86
C PHE A 38 15.44 -7.71 6.47
N SER A 39 15.91 -7.03 5.43
CA SER A 39 15.33 -7.16 4.07
C SER A 39 15.23 -8.62 3.60
N LEU A 40 14.06 -9.00 3.08
CA LEU A 40 13.87 -10.33 2.48
C LEU A 40 14.63 -10.42 1.14
N SER A 41 15.41 -11.48 0.97
CA SER A 41 16.11 -11.83 -0.27
C SER A 41 15.33 -12.81 -1.15
N LYS A 42 14.43 -13.61 -0.58
CA LYS A 42 13.60 -14.58 -1.32
C LYS A 42 12.22 -14.72 -0.70
N ARG A 43 11.22 -14.96 -1.55
CA ARG A 43 9.90 -15.47 -1.15
C ARG A 43 9.61 -16.75 -1.92
N SER A 44 8.95 -17.71 -1.28
CA SER A 44 8.48 -18.95 -1.87
C SER A 44 7.07 -19.26 -1.38
N THR A 45 6.29 -19.97 -2.18
CA THR A 45 4.94 -20.41 -1.85
C THR A 45 4.78 -21.86 -2.25
N VAL A 46 4.31 -22.70 -1.34
CA VAL A 46 4.11 -24.14 -1.56
C VAL A 46 2.71 -24.53 -1.07
N GLY A 47 2.07 -25.48 -1.76
CA GLY A 47 0.77 -26.03 -1.35
C GLY A 47 0.89 -27.00 -0.18
N ASP A 48 -0.23 -27.58 0.25
CA ASP A 48 -0.31 -28.42 1.45
C ASP A 48 0.10 -29.88 1.17
N SER A 49 1.35 -30.03 0.73
CA SER A 49 1.98 -31.31 0.42
C SER A 49 3.26 -31.47 1.23
N GLN A 50 3.26 -32.42 2.17
CA GLN A 50 4.42 -32.66 3.04
C GLN A 50 5.74 -32.88 2.26
N PRO A 51 5.81 -33.71 1.20
CA PRO A 51 7.04 -33.84 0.41
C PRO A 51 7.52 -32.52 -0.19
N ALA A 52 6.60 -31.69 -0.70
CA ALA A 52 6.95 -30.40 -1.29
C ALA A 52 7.43 -29.41 -0.22
N LEU A 53 6.80 -29.40 0.96
CA LEU A 53 7.23 -28.59 2.10
C LEU A 53 8.64 -28.99 2.55
N VAL A 54 8.91 -30.30 2.71
CA VAL A 54 10.24 -30.78 3.10
C VAL A 54 11.30 -30.38 2.07
N GLU A 55 11.00 -30.53 0.77
CA GLU A 55 11.90 -30.12 -0.31
C GLU A 55 12.23 -28.63 -0.24
N GLU A 56 11.23 -27.76 -0.13
CA GLU A 56 11.46 -26.31 -0.10
C GLU A 56 12.14 -25.86 1.20
N LEU A 57 11.80 -26.46 2.36
CA LEU A 57 12.51 -26.21 3.63
C LEU A 57 14.01 -26.53 3.49
N MET A 58 14.33 -27.69 2.90
CA MET A 58 15.72 -28.08 2.65
C MET A 58 16.41 -27.10 1.70
N MET A 59 15.78 -26.76 0.57
CA MET A 59 16.33 -25.79 -0.39
C MET A 59 16.58 -24.43 0.23
N LEU A 60 15.66 -23.93 1.06
CA LEU A 60 15.83 -22.66 1.75
C LEU A 60 16.94 -22.71 2.80
N SER A 61 17.08 -23.83 3.51
CA SER A 61 18.11 -24.02 4.54
C SER A 61 19.55 -23.94 4.00
N PHE A 62 19.76 -24.30 2.73
CA PHE A 62 21.07 -24.22 2.09
C PHE A 62 21.39 -22.83 1.49
N ASN A 63 20.38 -21.97 1.34
CA ASN A 63 20.51 -20.72 0.57
C ASN A 63 20.20 -19.45 1.38
N SER A 64 19.77 -19.61 2.63
CA SER A 64 19.34 -18.52 3.52
C SER A 64 19.97 -18.68 4.90
N ASP A 65 20.14 -17.58 5.61
CA ASP A 65 20.56 -17.57 7.02
C ASP A 65 19.34 -17.64 7.95
N VAL A 66 18.22 -17.05 7.52
CA VAL A 66 16.95 -17.00 8.25
C VAL A 66 15.77 -17.27 7.31
N VAL A 67 14.80 -18.05 7.75
CA VAL A 67 13.55 -18.33 7.02
C VAL A 67 12.36 -18.13 7.95
N ILE A 68 11.38 -17.34 7.52
CA ILE A 68 10.07 -17.24 8.17
C ILE A 68 9.08 -18.12 7.40
N VAL A 69 8.52 -19.13 8.06
CA VAL A 69 7.50 -20.01 7.51
C VAL A 69 6.14 -19.60 8.07
N ASN A 70 5.18 -19.33 7.19
CA ASN A 70 3.86 -18.84 7.57
C ASN A 70 2.75 -19.71 6.99
N GLY A 71 1.94 -20.30 7.89
CA GLY A 71 0.83 -21.19 7.56
C GLY A 71 1.03 -22.63 8.02
N GLY A 72 -0.01 -23.47 7.87
CA GLY A 72 0.07 -24.92 8.06
C GLY A 72 0.31 -25.43 9.48
N LEU A 73 0.00 -24.62 10.50
CA LEU A 73 0.09 -24.97 11.95
C LEU A 73 -1.28 -25.14 12.62
N GLY A 74 -2.36 -25.15 11.84
CA GLY A 74 -3.69 -25.41 12.34
C GLY A 74 -3.90 -26.87 12.76
N PRO A 75 -5.14 -27.22 13.16
CA PRO A 75 -5.48 -28.55 13.63
C PRO A 75 -5.92 -29.52 12.51
N THR A 76 -6.00 -29.08 11.24
CA THR A 76 -6.57 -29.91 10.16
C THR A 76 -5.52 -30.84 9.54
N SER A 77 -5.98 -31.75 8.67
CA SER A 77 -5.13 -32.80 8.09
C SER A 77 -4.12 -32.27 7.08
N ASP A 78 -4.46 -31.17 6.41
CA ASP A 78 -3.64 -30.39 5.47
C ASP A 78 -2.61 -29.48 6.17
N ASP A 79 -2.75 -29.20 7.47
CA ASP A 79 -1.75 -28.45 8.24
C ASP A 79 -0.48 -29.28 8.52
N MET A 80 0.39 -29.48 7.53
CA MET A 80 1.53 -30.42 7.64
C MET A 80 2.88 -29.77 8.00
N THR A 81 2.89 -28.50 8.41
CA THR A 81 4.15 -27.73 8.51
C THR A 81 5.04 -28.19 9.66
N ALA A 82 4.47 -28.55 10.82
CA ALA A 82 5.27 -29.06 11.94
C ALA A 82 5.86 -30.44 11.63
N GLU A 83 5.08 -31.32 11.00
CA GLU A 83 5.55 -32.63 10.50
C GLU A 83 6.65 -32.49 9.46
N ALA A 84 6.49 -31.58 8.49
CA ALA A 84 7.51 -31.32 7.47
C ALA A 84 8.80 -30.77 8.08
N ALA A 85 8.71 -29.85 9.04
CA ALA A 85 9.87 -29.31 9.76
C ALA A 85 10.61 -30.39 10.55
N ALA A 86 9.87 -31.25 11.27
CA ALA A 86 10.43 -32.38 11.99
C ALA A 86 11.18 -33.35 11.06
N GLN A 87 10.57 -33.68 9.91
CA GLN A 87 11.19 -34.54 8.91
C GLN A 87 12.44 -33.92 8.30
N ALA A 88 12.40 -32.64 7.91
CA ALA A 88 13.54 -31.93 7.33
C ALA A 88 14.73 -31.82 8.30
N ALA A 89 14.46 -31.75 9.60
CA ALA A 89 15.48 -31.69 10.65
C ALA A 89 15.89 -33.06 11.21
N GLU A 90 15.31 -34.15 10.70
CA GLU A 90 15.49 -35.51 11.22
C GLU A 90 15.19 -35.62 12.73
N GLN A 91 14.16 -34.91 13.19
CA GLN A 91 13.73 -34.91 14.59
C GLN A 91 12.35 -35.56 14.75
N PRO A 92 12.08 -36.21 15.91
CA PRO A 92 10.73 -36.65 16.23
C PRO A 92 9.86 -35.45 16.64
N LEU A 93 8.55 -35.56 16.40
CA LEU A 93 7.55 -34.70 17.03
C LEU A 93 7.31 -35.14 18.47
N VAL A 94 7.35 -34.19 19.40
CA VAL A 94 7.09 -34.39 20.82
C VAL A 94 5.96 -33.50 21.29
N LEU A 95 5.18 -33.98 22.25
CA LEU A 95 4.10 -33.18 22.83
C LEU A 95 4.68 -32.14 23.77
N ASN A 96 4.43 -30.86 23.49
CA ASN A 96 4.68 -29.77 24.41
C ASN A 96 3.54 -29.69 25.45
N ALA A 97 3.80 -30.25 26.63
CA ALA A 97 2.81 -30.29 27.72
C ALA A 97 2.39 -28.88 28.20
N HIS A 98 3.29 -27.90 28.14
CA HIS A 98 2.97 -26.52 28.51
C HIS A 98 1.93 -25.92 27.56
N TRP A 99 2.13 -26.03 26.24
CA TRP A 99 1.18 -25.53 25.27
C TRP A 99 -0.14 -26.30 25.27
N LEU A 100 -0.09 -27.62 25.47
CA LEU A 100 -1.30 -28.42 25.63
C LEU A 100 -2.17 -27.90 26.79
N ASN A 101 -1.57 -27.61 27.94
CA ASN A 101 -2.29 -27.03 29.08
C ASN A 101 -2.87 -25.64 28.77
N GLN A 102 -2.14 -24.80 28.02
CA GLN A 102 -2.64 -23.51 27.57
C GLN A 102 -3.84 -23.64 26.63
N LEU A 103 -3.78 -24.60 25.70
CA LEU A 103 -4.89 -24.91 24.80
C LEU A 103 -6.13 -25.39 25.57
N GLU A 104 -5.96 -26.33 26.50
CA GLU A 104 -7.05 -26.81 27.34
C GLU A 104 -7.70 -25.65 28.13
N ALA A 105 -6.90 -24.77 28.70
CA ALA A 105 -7.39 -23.56 29.38
C ALA A 105 -8.10 -22.58 28.43
N PHE A 106 -7.59 -22.41 27.20
CA PHE A 106 -8.18 -21.56 26.16
C PHE A 106 -9.58 -22.02 25.74
N PHE A 107 -9.78 -23.34 25.60
CA PHE A 107 -11.10 -23.92 25.31
C PHE A 107 -12.01 -23.88 26.54
N ALA A 108 -11.50 -24.23 27.72
CA ALA A 108 -12.26 -24.20 28.97
C ALA A 108 -12.77 -22.80 29.32
N GLY A 109 -11.96 -21.76 29.11
CA GLY A 109 -12.35 -20.35 29.28
C GLY A 109 -13.48 -19.90 28.34
N ARG A 110 -13.75 -20.65 27.26
CA ARG A 110 -14.87 -20.45 26.34
C ARG A 110 -16.03 -21.42 26.58
N GLY A 111 -16.01 -22.17 27.69
CA GLY A 111 -17.02 -23.16 28.03
C GLY A 111 -17.04 -24.35 27.07
N ARG A 112 -15.92 -24.68 26.42
CA ARG A 112 -15.79 -25.79 25.49
C ARG A 112 -14.73 -26.78 25.98
N VAL A 113 -14.92 -28.04 25.63
CA VAL A 113 -13.86 -29.07 25.74
C VAL A 113 -12.97 -28.95 24.51
N MET A 114 -11.65 -29.04 24.69
CA MET A 114 -10.70 -29.01 23.57
C MET A 114 -10.92 -30.23 22.66
N PRO A 115 -11.13 -30.03 21.34
CA PRO A 115 -11.17 -31.12 20.38
C PRO A 115 -9.82 -31.88 20.31
N GLU A 116 -9.87 -33.18 20.03
CA GLU A 116 -8.67 -34.02 19.96
C GLU A 116 -7.72 -33.58 18.84
N SER A 117 -8.26 -33.12 17.70
CA SER A 117 -7.46 -32.58 16.59
C SER A 117 -6.59 -31.39 16.97
N ASN A 118 -7.00 -30.56 17.94
CA ASN A 118 -6.20 -29.43 18.43
C ASN A 118 -4.94 -29.88 19.18
N ARG A 119 -4.87 -31.13 19.66
CA ARG A 119 -3.66 -31.69 20.28
C ARG A 119 -2.46 -31.65 19.33
N LYS A 120 -2.69 -31.76 18.02
CA LYS A 120 -1.65 -31.62 16.98
C LYS A 120 -0.93 -30.27 17.07
N GLN A 121 -1.62 -29.20 17.45
CA GLN A 121 -1.04 -27.85 17.59
C GLN A 121 -0.09 -27.71 18.78
N ALA A 122 0.05 -28.76 19.61
CA ALA A 122 1.05 -28.87 20.68
C ALA A 122 2.16 -29.89 20.35
N MET A 123 2.17 -30.48 19.16
CA MET A 123 3.24 -31.38 18.71
C MET A 123 4.33 -30.56 18.01
N LEU A 124 5.52 -30.49 18.59
CA LEU A 124 6.64 -29.70 18.08
C LEU A 124 7.86 -30.60 17.81
N PRO A 125 8.75 -30.25 16.86
CA PRO A 125 10.03 -30.94 16.73
C PRO A 125 10.81 -30.90 18.04
N ALA A 126 11.47 -32.01 18.41
CA ALA A 126 12.10 -32.17 19.73
C ALA A 126 13.16 -31.11 20.09
N ASN A 127 13.83 -30.54 19.09
CA ASN A 127 14.85 -29.50 19.24
C ASN A 127 14.29 -28.07 19.05
N ALA A 128 12.97 -27.91 18.93
CA ALA A 128 12.37 -26.62 18.66
C ALA A 128 12.27 -25.76 19.94
N GLU A 129 12.62 -24.49 19.80
CA GLU A 129 12.34 -23.43 20.76
C GLU A 129 10.90 -22.95 20.57
N PHE A 130 10.11 -22.96 21.65
CA PHE A 130 8.71 -22.53 21.61
C PHE A 130 8.57 -21.01 21.38
N ILE A 131 7.60 -20.59 20.57
CA ILE A 131 7.19 -19.19 20.39
C ILE A 131 5.71 -19.06 20.79
N ASP A 132 5.42 -18.16 21.72
CA ASP A 132 4.08 -18.02 22.27
C ASP A 132 3.10 -17.40 21.26
N ASN A 133 1.83 -17.80 21.32
CA ASN A 133 0.74 -17.17 20.56
C ASN A 133 -0.43 -16.79 21.49
N PRO A 134 -0.40 -15.60 22.10
CA PRO A 134 -1.36 -15.23 23.13
C PRO A 134 -2.79 -14.99 22.61
N ILE A 135 -3.00 -14.98 21.28
CA ILE A 135 -4.29 -14.62 20.67
C ILE A 135 -4.85 -15.71 19.74
N GLY A 136 -4.20 -16.87 19.66
CA GLY A 136 -4.59 -18.00 18.82
C GLY A 136 -4.40 -19.35 19.50
N THR A 137 -4.65 -20.44 18.76
CA THR A 137 -4.50 -21.82 19.28
C THR A 137 -3.22 -22.51 18.78
N ALA A 138 -2.66 -22.08 17.66
CA ALA A 138 -1.40 -22.61 17.14
C ALA A 138 -0.23 -21.84 17.77
N CYS A 139 0.65 -22.50 18.53
CA CYS A 139 1.92 -21.87 18.88
C CYS A 139 2.83 -21.79 17.66
N GLY A 140 3.79 -20.86 17.70
CA GLY A 140 4.92 -20.92 16.80
C GLY A 140 6.06 -21.72 17.41
N PHE A 141 7.09 -21.90 16.61
CA PHE A 141 8.35 -22.44 17.09
C PHE A 141 9.51 -21.99 16.22
N LYS A 142 10.69 -22.00 16.79
CA LYS A 142 11.96 -21.70 16.14
C LYS A 142 12.84 -22.93 16.21
N MET A 143 13.56 -23.23 15.14
CA MET A 143 14.55 -24.31 15.14
C MET A 143 15.62 -24.06 14.10
N GLN A 144 16.71 -24.80 14.19
CA GLN A 144 17.75 -24.79 13.18
C GLN A 144 17.60 -26.00 12.27
N ILE A 145 17.65 -25.77 10.96
CA ILE A 145 17.78 -26.82 9.94
C ILE A 145 19.05 -26.48 9.16
N ASN A 146 20.04 -27.38 9.20
CA ASN A 146 21.42 -27.09 8.78
C ASN A 146 21.97 -25.84 9.49
N ASP A 147 22.49 -24.85 8.76
CA ASP A 147 23.03 -23.59 9.31
C ASP A 147 22.01 -22.42 9.28
N CYS A 148 20.73 -22.72 9.03
CA CYS A 148 19.67 -21.73 8.85
C CYS A 148 18.67 -21.75 10.00
N TRP A 149 18.33 -20.55 10.51
CA TRP A 149 17.27 -20.38 11.51
C TRP A 149 15.90 -20.33 10.84
N PHE A 150 14.99 -21.19 11.28
CA PHE A 150 13.60 -21.19 10.84
C PHE A 150 12.69 -20.72 11.97
N TYR A 151 11.73 -19.86 11.63
CA TYR A 151 10.64 -19.43 12.50
C TYR A 151 9.32 -19.85 11.87
N PHE A 152 8.57 -20.72 12.53
CA PHE A 152 7.29 -21.24 12.07
C PHE A 152 6.16 -20.51 12.78
N THR A 153 5.20 -20.03 12.00
CA THR A 153 4.10 -19.17 12.47
C THR A 153 2.76 -19.56 11.85
N PRO A 154 1.63 -19.35 12.55
CA PRO A 154 0.30 -19.59 12.00
C PRO A 154 -0.03 -18.60 10.87
N GLY A 155 -0.88 -19.02 9.93
CA GLY A 155 -1.28 -18.22 8.77
C GLY A 155 -2.24 -17.06 9.09
N VAL A 156 -2.83 -17.03 10.29
CA VAL A 156 -3.79 -15.98 10.67
C VAL A 156 -3.06 -14.64 10.84
N PRO A 157 -3.40 -13.59 10.06
CA PRO A 157 -2.61 -12.35 10.01
C PRO A 157 -2.38 -11.69 11.37
N LYS A 158 -3.41 -11.60 12.21
CA LYS A 158 -3.31 -10.96 13.53
C LYS A 158 -2.33 -11.70 14.45
N GLU A 159 -2.36 -13.03 14.42
CA GLU A 159 -1.48 -13.89 15.21
C GLU A 159 -0.04 -13.74 14.74
N PHE A 160 0.17 -13.87 13.43
CA PHE A 160 1.46 -13.70 12.78
C PHE A 160 2.11 -12.35 13.09
N TYR A 161 1.38 -11.24 12.91
CA TYR A 161 1.90 -9.90 13.13
C TYR A 161 2.37 -9.70 14.57
N LYS A 162 1.58 -10.19 15.53
CA LYS A 162 1.92 -10.09 16.95
C LYS A 162 3.17 -10.89 17.29
N MET A 163 3.27 -12.14 16.82
CA MET A 163 4.45 -12.97 17.04
C MET A 163 5.70 -12.38 16.41
N VAL A 164 5.57 -11.81 15.21
CA VAL A 164 6.68 -11.15 14.52
C VAL A 164 7.17 -9.94 15.31
N SER A 165 6.30 -8.99 15.63
CA SER A 165 6.70 -7.74 16.27
C SER A 165 7.15 -7.92 17.72
N GLU A 166 6.57 -8.87 18.47
CA GLU A 166 6.84 -9.01 19.91
C GLU A 166 7.94 -10.03 20.23
N GLN A 167 8.20 -11.02 19.35
CA GLN A 167 9.12 -12.14 19.65
C GLN A 167 10.18 -12.35 18.56
N ILE A 168 9.78 -12.51 17.29
CA ILE A 168 10.73 -12.87 16.21
C ILE A 168 11.68 -11.73 15.90
N LEU A 169 11.17 -10.52 15.71
CA LEU A 169 11.98 -9.36 15.36
C LEU A 169 12.95 -8.97 16.49
N PRO A 170 12.54 -8.90 17.78
CA PRO A 170 13.49 -8.74 18.88
C PRO A 170 14.55 -9.84 18.94
N ASP A 171 14.19 -11.09 18.62
CA ASP A 171 15.15 -12.19 18.58
C ASP A 171 16.19 -12.00 17.48
N LEU A 172 15.77 -11.65 16.26
CA LEU A 172 16.66 -11.34 15.14
C LEU A 172 17.60 -10.17 15.44
N GLN A 173 17.11 -9.11 16.08
CA GLN A 173 17.92 -7.96 16.49
C GLN A 173 19.02 -8.34 17.49
N ARG A 174 18.73 -9.26 18.42
CA ARG A 174 19.73 -9.77 19.36
C ARG A 174 20.76 -10.66 18.67
N GLN A 175 20.34 -11.50 17.72
CA GLN A 175 21.24 -12.40 16.99
C GLN A 175 22.13 -11.66 15.99
N PHE A 176 21.62 -10.61 15.36
CA PHE A 176 22.29 -9.86 14.30
C PHE A 176 22.38 -8.36 14.63
N PRO A 177 23.11 -7.97 15.70
CA PRO A 177 23.14 -6.58 16.19
C PRO A 177 23.80 -5.59 15.23
N SER A 178 24.54 -6.07 14.22
CA SER A 178 25.14 -5.25 13.18
C SER A 178 24.17 -4.83 12.07
N VAL A 179 22.96 -5.41 12.04
CA VAL A 179 21.92 -5.04 11.07
C VAL A 179 21.28 -3.74 11.52
N LEU A 180 21.48 -2.68 10.74
CA LEU A 180 20.88 -1.36 11.01
C LEU A 180 19.53 -1.22 10.32
N GLY A 181 18.57 -0.62 11.03
CA GLY A 181 17.29 -0.22 10.47
C GLY A 181 17.44 0.71 9.26
N HIS A 182 16.45 0.66 8.38
CA HIS A 182 16.37 1.55 7.22
C HIS A 182 15.12 2.40 7.31
N GLN A 183 15.27 3.69 7.05
CA GLN A 183 14.15 4.59 6.85
C GLN A 183 13.86 4.74 5.36
N CYS A 184 12.59 4.91 5.03
CA CYS A 184 12.11 5.12 3.68
C CYS A 184 11.32 6.43 3.64
N SER A 185 11.83 7.42 2.91
CA SER A 185 10.99 8.52 2.45
C SER A 185 10.33 8.20 1.13
N ARG A 186 9.15 8.77 0.89
CA ARG A 186 8.30 8.50 -0.27
C ARG A 186 7.88 9.82 -0.90
N LEU A 187 8.15 10.01 -2.18
CA LEU A 187 7.47 11.04 -2.95
C LEU A 187 6.41 10.36 -3.80
N TYR A 188 5.17 10.78 -3.65
CA TYR A 188 4.08 10.36 -4.51
C TYR A 188 4.00 11.32 -5.68
N THR A 189 4.11 10.79 -6.89
CA THR A 189 4.09 11.59 -8.12
C THR A 189 2.92 11.21 -9.01
N PHE A 190 2.39 12.17 -9.76
CA PHE A 190 1.26 11.99 -10.68
C PHE A 190 1.57 12.58 -12.07
N GLY A 191 1.14 11.85 -13.10
CA GLY A 191 1.18 12.31 -14.49
C GLY A 191 2.56 12.37 -15.14
N THR A 192 3.49 11.53 -14.69
CA THR A 192 4.75 11.21 -15.39
C THR A 192 4.91 9.69 -15.49
N SER A 193 5.88 9.21 -16.26
CA SER A 193 6.26 7.79 -16.32
C SER A 193 7.47 7.47 -15.43
N GLU A 194 7.64 6.19 -15.09
CA GLU A 194 8.75 5.71 -14.26
C GLU A 194 10.09 5.98 -14.94
N SER A 195 10.20 5.66 -16.23
CA SER A 195 11.40 5.94 -17.02
C SER A 195 11.76 7.42 -17.02
N SER A 196 10.77 8.31 -17.14
CA SER A 196 11.02 9.77 -17.11
C SER A 196 11.52 10.27 -15.76
N ILE A 197 11.10 9.61 -14.67
CA ILE A 197 11.62 9.89 -13.33
C ILE A 197 13.04 9.34 -13.20
N SER A 198 13.27 8.08 -13.59
CA SER A 198 14.58 7.43 -13.55
C SER A 198 15.62 8.24 -14.31
N ASP A 199 15.35 8.61 -15.57
CA ASP A 199 16.26 9.41 -16.40
C ASP A 199 16.68 10.75 -15.77
N LYS A 200 15.82 11.32 -14.91
CA LYS A 200 16.11 12.55 -14.17
C LYS A 200 16.96 12.28 -12.93
N LEU A 201 16.68 11.19 -12.22
CA LEU A 201 17.33 10.88 -10.94
C LEU A 201 18.61 10.05 -11.08
N ASP A 202 18.77 9.27 -12.15
CA ASP A 202 19.94 8.41 -12.39
C ASP A 202 21.25 9.20 -12.55
N LYS A 203 21.13 10.51 -12.80
CA LYS A 203 22.26 11.45 -12.82
C LYS A 203 22.76 11.82 -11.42
N MET A 204 22.03 11.47 -10.37
CA MET A 204 22.40 11.75 -8.99
C MET A 204 23.33 10.66 -8.45
N HIS A 205 24.43 11.08 -7.84
CA HIS A 205 25.28 10.17 -7.07
C HIS A 205 24.76 10.06 -5.64
N LEU A 206 24.25 8.89 -5.28
CA LEU A 206 23.80 8.59 -3.92
C LEU A 206 24.99 8.22 -3.02
N PRO A 207 25.03 8.68 -1.77
CA PRO A 207 26.02 8.22 -0.80
C PRO A 207 25.89 6.72 -0.49
N GLU A 208 26.95 6.13 0.07
CA GLU A 208 26.91 4.74 0.53
C GLU A 208 25.78 4.51 1.54
N GLY A 209 25.07 3.39 1.39
CA GLY A 209 23.91 3.06 2.22
C GLY A 209 22.58 3.69 1.78
N TYR A 210 22.58 4.57 0.76
CA TYR A 210 21.36 5.13 0.19
C TYR A 210 21.01 4.48 -1.14
N THR A 211 19.73 4.17 -1.33
CA THR A 211 19.21 3.61 -2.57
C THR A 211 17.89 4.25 -2.96
N LEU A 212 17.64 4.32 -4.26
CA LEU A 212 16.35 4.71 -4.81
C LEU A 212 15.56 3.47 -5.21
N GLY A 213 14.26 3.49 -4.93
CA GLY A 213 13.31 2.51 -5.43
C GLY A 213 12.13 3.20 -6.11
N TYR A 214 11.57 2.54 -7.11
CA TYR A 214 10.39 3.02 -7.82
C TYR A 214 9.26 2.01 -7.68
N ARG A 215 8.04 2.50 -7.46
CA ARG A 215 6.84 1.68 -7.51
C ARG A 215 5.77 2.39 -8.32
N SER A 216 5.50 1.86 -9.50
CA SER A 216 4.38 2.26 -10.32
C SER A 216 3.09 1.57 -9.86
N TYR A 217 2.04 2.35 -9.60
CA TYR A 217 0.68 1.85 -9.40
C TYR A 217 -0.29 2.94 -9.82
N LEU A 218 -1.29 2.63 -10.65
CA LEU A 218 -2.10 3.68 -11.25
C LEU A 218 -2.83 4.54 -10.19
N PRO A 219 -2.91 5.86 -10.36
CA PRO A 219 -2.22 6.71 -11.35
C PRO A 219 -0.89 7.31 -10.86
N PHE A 220 -0.35 6.79 -9.77
CA PHE A 220 0.84 7.32 -9.12
C PHE A 220 2.13 6.57 -9.47
N ILE A 221 3.24 7.25 -9.26
CA ILE A 221 4.55 6.60 -9.13
C ILE A 221 5.15 7.05 -7.81
N GLU A 222 5.45 6.08 -6.96
CA GLU A 222 6.12 6.31 -5.69
C GLU A 222 7.64 6.23 -5.92
N VAL A 223 8.33 7.32 -5.59
CA VAL A 223 9.79 7.38 -5.53
C VAL A 223 10.21 7.22 -4.09
N LYS A 224 10.95 6.15 -3.80
CA LYS A 224 11.40 5.79 -2.47
C LYS A 224 12.88 6.14 -2.31
N LEU A 225 13.21 6.92 -1.29
CA LEU A 225 14.58 7.10 -0.84
C LEU A 225 14.78 6.28 0.42
N PHE A 226 15.61 5.26 0.30
CA PHE A 226 16.04 4.45 1.42
C PHE A 226 17.39 4.93 1.94
N GLY A 227 17.58 4.86 3.25
CA GLY A 227 18.85 5.15 3.88
C GLY A 227 18.91 4.67 5.33
N PRO A 228 20.09 4.78 5.98
CA PRO A 228 20.27 4.36 7.36
C PRO A 228 19.36 5.15 8.31
N ASP A 229 18.77 4.45 9.28
CA ASP A 229 17.86 5.03 10.29
C ASP A 229 18.50 6.19 11.09
N GLN A 230 19.82 6.10 11.34
CA GLN A 230 20.58 7.07 12.12
C GLN A 230 21.02 8.31 11.34
N ASP A 231 20.82 8.38 10.02
CA ASP A 231 21.30 9.48 9.15
C ASP A 231 20.13 10.33 8.58
N GLN A 232 19.30 10.84 9.49
CA GLN A 232 18.09 11.58 9.16
C GLN A 232 18.37 12.89 8.41
N GLU A 233 19.38 13.68 8.83
CA GLU A 233 19.67 14.98 8.23
C GLU A 233 20.10 14.85 6.76
N ARG A 234 20.96 13.88 6.45
CA ARG A 234 21.39 13.61 5.08
C ARG A 234 20.23 13.08 4.24
N ARG A 235 19.39 12.20 4.79
CA ARG A 235 18.19 11.69 4.11
C ARG A 235 17.26 12.83 3.72
N LEU A 236 16.96 13.75 4.63
CA LEU A 236 16.11 14.92 4.36
C LEU A 236 16.74 15.85 3.31
N SER A 237 18.06 16.01 3.33
CA SER A 237 18.78 16.82 2.34
C SER A 237 18.70 16.20 0.94
N LEU A 238 18.91 14.90 0.81
CA LEU A 238 18.74 14.16 -0.45
C LEU A 238 17.29 14.23 -0.93
N LEU A 239 16.31 14.08 -0.02
CA LEU A 239 14.90 14.15 -0.35
C LEU A 239 14.52 15.50 -0.97
N LYS A 240 15.06 16.61 -0.44
CA LYS A 240 14.86 17.95 -1.00
C LYS A 240 15.42 18.07 -2.42
N ILE A 241 16.59 17.48 -2.68
CA ILE A 241 17.20 17.48 -4.02
C ILE A 241 16.33 16.67 -5.00
N ILE A 242 15.89 15.47 -4.59
CA ILE A 242 14.98 14.63 -5.39
C ILE A 242 13.67 15.38 -5.67
N HIS A 243 13.09 16.00 -4.65
CA HIS A 243 11.88 16.80 -4.78
C HIS A 243 12.06 17.93 -5.80
N ALA A 244 13.17 18.66 -5.76
CA ALA A 244 13.43 19.75 -6.71
C ALA A 244 13.44 19.28 -8.19
N HIS A 245 13.90 18.05 -8.46
CA HIS A 245 13.85 17.47 -9.81
C HIS A 245 12.45 17.05 -10.27
N LEU A 246 11.55 16.79 -9.33
CA LEU A 246 10.24 16.19 -9.57
C LEU A 246 9.06 17.09 -9.18
N GLU A 247 9.31 18.28 -8.64
CA GLU A 247 8.36 19.17 -7.96
C GLU A 247 7.01 19.28 -8.68
N GLN A 248 7.03 19.46 -10.00
CA GLN A 248 5.83 19.62 -10.81
C GLN A 248 4.86 18.42 -10.74
N TYR A 249 5.37 17.22 -10.49
CA TYR A 249 4.60 15.97 -10.43
C TYR A 249 4.31 15.51 -9.00
N VAL A 250 5.02 16.05 -8.00
CA VAL A 250 4.87 15.60 -6.62
C VAL A 250 3.53 16.04 -6.07
N VAL A 251 2.69 15.10 -5.66
CA VAL A 251 1.40 15.38 -5.03
C VAL A 251 1.49 15.35 -3.51
N SER A 252 2.33 14.48 -2.94
CA SER A 252 2.56 14.39 -1.49
C SER A 252 3.90 13.75 -1.17
N ILE A 253 4.35 13.91 0.08
CA ILE A 253 5.59 13.34 0.60
C ILE A 253 5.28 12.59 1.89
N ASP A 254 5.84 11.39 2.04
CA ASP A 254 5.77 10.48 3.19
C ASP A 254 4.35 10.00 3.61
N GLU A 255 3.30 10.58 3.05
CA GLU A 255 1.91 10.15 3.19
C GLU A 255 1.16 10.13 1.85
N PRO A 256 0.09 9.32 1.70
CA PRO A 256 -0.72 9.30 0.50
C PRO A 256 -1.37 10.66 0.17
N MET A 257 -1.60 10.93 -1.12
CA MET A 257 -2.19 12.19 -1.60
C MET A 257 -3.50 12.55 -0.90
N LEU A 258 -4.38 11.58 -0.65
CA LEU A 258 -5.68 11.81 0.00
C LEU A 258 -5.52 12.33 1.42
N THR A 259 -4.65 11.70 2.21
CA THR A 259 -4.37 12.11 3.59
C THR A 259 -3.79 13.52 3.62
N TYR A 260 -2.82 13.81 2.74
CA TYR A 260 -2.25 15.16 2.62
C TYR A 260 -3.29 16.21 2.20
N LEU A 261 -4.18 15.86 1.26
CA LEU A 261 -5.28 16.72 0.83
C LEU A 261 -6.26 16.97 1.98
N GLY A 262 -6.60 15.95 2.78
CA GLY A 262 -7.45 16.07 3.98
C GLY A 262 -6.88 17.03 5.02
N HIS A 263 -5.58 16.88 5.34
CA HIS A 263 -4.87 17.83 6.22
C HIS A 263 -4.94 19.25 5.67
N THR A 264 -4.61 19.43 4.38
CA THR A 264 -4.59 20.74 3.73
C THR A 264 -5.99 21.37 3.71
N MET A 265 -7.04 20.60 3.44
CA MET A 265 -8.42 21.10 3.46
C MET A 265 -8.85 21.54 4.86
N THR A 266 -8.50 20.76 5.88
CA THR A 266 -8.78 21.07 7.29
C THR A 266 -8.07 22.34 7.74
N GLU A 267 -6.79 22.50 7.39
CA GLU A 267 -6.03 23.71 7.68
C GLU A 267 -6.65 24.97 7.03
N LYS A 268 -7.21 24.84 5.82
CA LYS A 268 -7.85 25.96 5.11
C LYS A 268 -9.30 26.18 5.54
N GLY A 269 -9.96 25.18 6.12
CA GLY A 269 -11.36 25.23 6.53
C GLY A 269 -12.33 25.47 5.38
N LEU A 270 -12.01 24.99 4.17
CA LEU A 270 -12.83 25.20 2.97
C LEU A 270 -13.71 23.98 2.66
N SER A 271 -15.03 24.19 2.58
CA SER A 271 -15.98 23.13 2.21
C SER A 271 -15.99 22.83 0.70
N LEU A 272 -16.30 21.59 0.34
CA LEU A 272 -16.20 21.08 -1.03
C LEU A 272 -17.45 20.30 -1.46
N SER A 273 -17.98 20.54 -2.66
CA SER A 273 -19.01 19.70 -3.29
C SER A 273 -18.55 19.14 -4.63
N PHE A 274 -19.26 18.11 -5.12
CA PHE A 274 -18.86 17.36 -6.30
C PHE A 274 -19.98 17.28 -7.32
N ALA A 275 -19.63 17.30 -8.60
CA ALA A 275 -20.50 16.82 -9.67
C ALA A 275 -19.73 15.99 -10.70
N GLU A 276 -20.25 14.81 -11.02
CA GLU A 276 -19.53 13.79 -11.78
C GLU A 276 -20.34 13.29 -12.96
N GLN A 277 -19.74 13.29 -14.15
CA GLN A 277 -20.25 12.61 -15.34
C GLN A 277 -19.31 11.51 -15.81
N SER A 278 -18.00 11.74 -15.90
CA SER A 278 -17.04 10.74 -16.40
C SER A 278 -16.69 9.67 -15.36
N THR A 279 -16.63 10.04 -14.08
CA THR A 279 -16.15 9.16 -13.01
C THR A 279 -17.26 8.33 -12.35
N HIS A 280 -18.53 8.69 -12.58
CA HIS A 280 -19.71 7.94 -12.14
C HIS A 280 -19.74 7.63 -10.63
N GLY A 281 -19.35 8.59 -9.79
CA GLY A 281 -19.32 8.45 -8.34
C GLY A 281 -17.95 8.01 -7.79
N TRP A 282 -17.01 7.62 -8.65
CA TRP A 282 -15.67 7.22 -8.23
C TRP A 282 -14.89 8.37 -7.57
N LEU A 283 -14.98 9.61 -8.08
CA LEU A 283 -14.30 10.76 -7.48
C LEU A 283 -14.82 11.01 -6.06
N SER A 284 -16.14 11.07 -5.89
CA SER A 284 -16.74 11.30 -4.56
C SER A 284 -16.42 10.14 -3.63
N SER A 285 -16.62 8.89 -4.05
CA SER A 285 -16.33 7.72 -3.20
C SER A 285 -14.86 7.66 -2.78
N TRP A 286 -13.94 8.06 -3.66
CA TRP A 286 -12.52 8.08 -3.37
C TRP A 286 -12.17 9.19 -2.38
N LEU A 287 -12.56 10.44 -2.65
CA LEU A 287 -12.25 11.57 -1.78
C LEU A 287 -12.92 11.46 -0.40
N LEU A 288 -14.16 10.98 -0.34
CA LEU A 288 -14.91 10.80 0.91
C LEU A 288 -14.44 9.58 1.73
N SER A 289 -13.52 8.76 1.21
CA SER A 289 -12.91 7.69 2.01
C SER A 289 -11.94 8.21 3.06
N ASP A 290 -11.49 9.47 2.92
CA ASP A 290 -10.71 10.17 3.93
C ASP A 290 -11.64 10.93 4.90
N PRO A 291 -11.60 10.65 6.22
CA PRO A 291 -12.51 11.27 7.18
C PRO A 291 -12.40 12.81 7.29
N GLN A 292 -11.23 13.39 6.98
CA GLN A 292 -11.04 14.84 7.07
C GLN A 292 -11.67 15.55 5.89
N ILE A 293 -11.58 14.95 4.69
CA ILE A 293 -12.27 15.45 3.51
C ILE A 293 -13.79 15.29 3.69
N GLU A 294 -14.24 14.12 4.17
CA GLU A 294 -15.66 13.84 4.44
C GLU A 294 -16.29 14.89 5.38
N ALA A 295 -15.59 15.27 6.44
CA ALA A 295 -16.07 16.27 7.40
C ALA A 295 -16.31 17.67 6.79
N LEU A 296 -15.68 17.99 5.66
CA LEU A 296 -15.80 19.26 4.93
C LEU A 296 -16.63 19.12 3.64
N ALA A 297 -17.11 17.92 3.33
CA ALA A 297 -17.84 17.65 2.12
C ALA A 297 -19.32 18.09 2.23
N GLY A 298 -19.80 18.73 1.18
CA GLY A 298 -21.22 18.96 0.93
C GLY A 298 -21.82 17.84 0.07
N HIS A 299 -22.67 18.22 -0.87
CA HIS A 299 -23.38 17.25 -1.72
C HIS A 299 -22.47 16.70 -2.84
N SER A 300 -22.81 15.48 -3.30
CA SER A 300 -22.20 14.82 -4.45
C SER A 300 -23.27 14.52 -5.50
N TRP A 301 -23.15 15.07 -6.71
CA TRP A 301 -24.10 14.85 -7.80
C TRP A 301 -23.53 13.89 -8.84
N ILE A 302 -24.20 12.76 -9.07
CA ILE A 302 -23.82 11.79 -10.10
C ILE A 302 -24.78 11.94 -11.28
N LEU A 303 -24.26 12.45 -12.39
CA LEU A 303 -25.05 12.84 -13.55
C LEU A 303 -24.84 11.84 -14.70
N SER A 304 -25.94 11.33 -15.25
CA SER A 304 -25.86 10.51 -16.46
C SER A 304 -25.50 11.36 -17.69
N HIS A 305 -24.90 10.73 -18.70
CA HIS A 305 -24.60 11.38 -19.98
C HIS A 305 -25.86 11.97 -20.67
N ARG A 306 -27.06 11.44 -20.38
CA ARG A 306 -28.34 11.93 -20.94
C ARG A 306 -28.77 13.28 -20.39
N VAL A 307 -28.35 13.62 -19.17
CA VAL A 307 -28.66 14.92 -18.55
C VAL A 307 -27.90 16.07 -19.23
N SER A 308 -26.98 15.77 -20.16
CA SER A 308 -26.27 16.80 -20.93
C SER A 308 -27.04 17.36 -22.13
N SER A 309 -28.30 16.97 -22.40
CA SER A 309 -28.94 17.23 -23.70
C SER A 309 -29.19 18.69 -24.10
N GLU A 310 -28.99 19.68 -23.22
CA GLU A 310 -28.98 21.11 -23.61
C GLU A 310 -27.55 21.72 -23.63
N LEU A 311 -26.62 21.17 -22.84
CA LEU A 311 -25.21 21.60 -22.75
C LEU A 311 -24.28 20.84 -23.72
N ALA A 312 -24.72 19.70 -24.27
CA ALA A 312 -23.94 18.82 -25.14
C ALA A 312 -23.58 19.44 -26.49
N HIS A 313 -24.30 20.49 -26.89
CA HIS A 313 -24.00 21.30 -28.08
C HIS A 313 -23.04 22.47 -27.79
N GLN A 314 -22.71 22.70 -26.52
CA GLN A 314 -21.79 23.75 -26.09
C GLN A 314 -20.36 23.18 -25.94
N ASP A 315 -19.39 24.08 -25.89
CA ASP A 315 -18.00 23.76 -25.59
C ASP A 315 -17.90 22.95 -24.27
N PRO A 316 -17.30 21.75 -24.27
CA PRO A 316 -17.24 20.87 -23.09
C PRO A 316 -16.68 21.55 -21.85
N LEU A 317 -15.71 22.45 -22.03
CA LEU A 317 -15.12 23.20 -20.92
C LEU A 317 -16.10 24.22 -20.33
N ALA A 318 -16.86 24.94 -21.16
CA ALA A 318 -17.89 25.86 -20.71
C ALA A 318 -19.00 25.15 -19.93
N ALA A 319 -19.40 23.95 -20.38
CA ALA A 319 -20.36 23.12 -19.65
C ALA A 319 -19.82 22.68 -18.28
N ALA A 320 -18.53 22.34 -18.18
CA ALA A 320 -17.89 22.00 -16.91
C ALA A 320 -17.84 23.21 -15.94
N PHE A 321 -17.56 24.41 -16.43
CA PHE A 321 -17.64 25.64 -15.62
C PHE A 321 -19.05 25.92 -15.11
N ALA A 322 -20.05 25.88 -16.00
CA ALA A 322 -21.44 26.11 -15.62
C ALA A 322 -21.89 25.12 -14.53
N LEU A 323 -21.50 23.85 -14.65
CA LEU A 323 -21.77 22.85 -13.64
C LEU A 323 -21.00 23.12 -12.34
N ALA A 324 -19.73 23.52 -12.38
CA ALA A 324 -18.95 23.84 -11.19
C ALA A 324 -19.52 25.03 -10.41
N GLY A 325 -19.87 26.12 -11.10
CA GLY A 325 -20.54 27.27 -10.49
C GLY A 325 -21.89 26.88 -9.88
N ALA A 326 -22.73 26.17 -10.64
CA ALA A 326 -24.04 25.71 -10.16
C ALA A 326 -23.93 24.77 -8.95
N THR A 327 -22.98 23.83 -8.95
CA THR A 327 -22.77 22.91 -7.83
C THR A 327 -22.33 23.67 -6.59
N LYS A 328 -21.36 24.60 -6.69
CA LYS A 328 -20.91 25.43 -5.56
C LYS A 328 -22.08 26.20 -4.94
N ASP A 329 -22.84 26.91 -5.79
CA ASP A 329 -23.94 27.77 -5.35
C ASP A 329 -25.12 26.99 -4.77
N LYS A 330 -25.53 25.90 -5.42
CA LYS A 330 -26.69 25.10 -4.99
C LYS A 330 -26.39 24.23 -3.78
N CYS A 331 -25.13 23.83 -3.58
CA CYS A 331 -24.74 23.03 -2.42
C CYS A 331 -24.33 23.90 -1.22
N GLY A 332 -24.19 25.22 -1.40
CA GLY A 332 -23.81 26.14 -0.33
C GLY A 332 -22.38 25.92 0.17
N THR A 333 -21.49 25.38 -0.67
CA THR A 333 -20.08 25.12 -0.33
C THR A 333 -19.16 26.20 -0.88
N GLN A 334 -17.94 26.28 -0.34
CA GLN A 334 -16.95 27.28 -0.76
C GLN A 334 -16.24 26.88 -2.06
N MET A 335 -16.18 25.58 -2.35
CA MET A 335 -15.57 25.03 -3.55
C MET A 335 -16.46 23.95 -4.17
N ALA A 336 -16.35 23.78 -5.48
CA ALA A 336 -16.93 22.65 -6.20
C ALA A 336 -15.95 22.06 -7.20
N LEU A 337 -15.83 20.74 -7.20
CA LEU A 337 -14.98 19.99 -8.13
C LEU A 337 -15.85 19.17 -9.08
N VAL A 338 -15.60 19.33 -10.38
CA VAL A 338 -16.47 18.79 -11.42
C VAL A 338 -15.69 18.04 -12.47
N THR A 339 -16.22 16.89 -12.87
CA THR A 339 -15.75 16.12 -14.03
C THR A 339 -16.86 16.03 -15.06
N GLY A 340 -16.65 16.61 -16.24
CA GLY A 340 -17.60 16.57 -17.37
C GLY A 340 -17.68 15.19 -18.04
N ALA A 341 -18.45 15.10 -19.11
CA ALA A 341 -18.58 13.86 -19.87
C ALA A 341 -17.27 13.46 -20.56
N LEU A 342 -16.95 12.17 -20.54
CA LEU A 342 -15.86 11.58 -21.33
C LEU A 342 -16.36 11.27 -22.74
N LYS A 343 -15.79 11.92 -23.76
CA LYS A 343 -16.13 11.71 -25.17
C LYS A 343 -14.86 11.77 -26.03
N ASP A 344 -14.69 10.80 -26.93
CA ASP A 344 -13.53 10.74 -27.84
C ASP A 344 -12.17 10.81 -27.08
N GLU A 345 -12.10 10.11 -25.94
CA GLU A 345 -10.97 10.12 -24.99
C GLU A 345 -10.65 11.50 -24.39
N GLN A 346 -11.58 12.46 -24.50
CA GLN A 346 -11.48 13.81 -23.94
C GLN A 346 -12.44 14.01 -22.78
N VAL A 347 -11.95 14.70 -21.76
CA VAL A 347 -12.73 15.07 -20.57
C VAL A 347 -12.36 16.47 -20.12
N SER A 348 -13.36 17.22 -19.69
CA SER A 348 -13.16 18.52 -19.06
C SER A 348 -13.32 18.40 -17.56
N VAL A 349 -12.40 18.98 -16.81
CA VAL A 349 -12.44 19.05 -15.34
C VAL A 349 -12.43 20.53 -14.95
N ALA A 350 -13.27 20.89 -13.98
CA ALA A 350 -13.37 22.26 -13.49
C ALA A 350 -13.38 22.30 -11.96
N LEU A 351 -12.79 23.36 -11.41
CA LEU A 351 -12.75 23.68 -9.99
C LEU A 351 -13.28 25.11 -9.82
N SER A 352 -14.41 25.25 -9.14
CA SER A 352 -14.94 26.54 -8.71
C SER A 352 -14.52 26.82 -7.27
N THR A 353 -14.05 28.02 -6.97
CA THR A 353 -13.54 28.41 -5.65
C THR A 353 -14.04 29.80 -5.24
N PRO A 354 -13.67 30.32 -4.05
CA PRO A 354 -13.93 31.71 -3.67
C PRO A 354 -13.20 32.77 -4.51
N ASN A 355 -12.09 32.40 -5.19
CA ASN A 355 -11.19 33.32 -5.89
C ASN A 355 -11.34 33.33 -7.42
N GLY A 356 -12.11 32.39 -7.95
CA GLY A 356 -12.28 32.19 -9.39
C GLY A 356 -12.54 30.73 -9.71
N GLU A 357 -12.64 30.45 -11.00
CA GLU A 357 -12.81 29.09 -11.53
C GLU A 357 -11.66 28.73 -12.45
N TRP A 358 -11.19 27.50 -12.33
CA TRP A 358 -10.18 26.91 -13.22
C TRP A 358 -10.77 25.71 -13.91
N GLY A 359 -10.47 25.56 -15.19
CA GLY A 359 -10.90 24.39 -15.93
C GLY A 359 -9.90 24.03 -17.02
N GLN A 360 -9.78 22.74 -17.30
CA GLN A 360 -9.00 22.22 -18.40
C GLN A 360 -9.70 21.05 -19.09
N THR A 361 -9.50 20.95 -20.39
CA THR A 361 -9.86 19.80 -21.21
C THR A 361 -8.60 19.04 -21.55
N VAL A 362 -8.58 17.76 -21.24
CA VAL A 362 -7.46 16.86 -21.54
C VAL A 362 -7.92 15.71 -22.40
N LYS A 363 -7.01 15.21 -23.25
CA LYS A 363 -7.19 14.04 -24.11
C LYS A 363 -6.20 12.96 -23.72
N PHE A 364 -6.66 11.72 -23.50
CA PHE A 364 -5.73 10.61 -23.28
C PHE A 364 -4.92 10.31 -24.55
N VAL A 365 -3.61 10.21 -24.40
CA VAL A 365 -2.68 9.90 -25.52
C VAL A 365 -2.57 8.40 -25.80
N ARG A 366 -3.11 7.57 -24.89
CA ARG A 366 -3.18 6.10 -25.01
C ARG A 366 -4.53 5.62 -24.53
N ARG A 367 -4.89 4.40 -24.91
CA ARG A 367 -6.12 3.77 -24.47
C ARG A 367 -5.97 3.26 -23.03
N PHE A 368 -6.90 3.65 -22.17
CA PHE A 368 -7.03 3.17 -20.80
C PHE A 368 -8.31 2.33 -20.69
N THR A 369 -8.37 1.40 -19.73
CA THR A 369 -9.63 0.75 -19.37
C THR A 369 -10.56 1.77 -18.70
N ALA A 370 -11.86 1.45 -18.62
CA ALA A 370 -12.83 2.33 -17.98
C ALA A 370 -12.50 2.62 -16.51
N GLN A 371 -11.93 1.64 -15.79
CA GLN A 371 -11.52 1.81 -14.40
C GLN A 371 -10.33 2.77 -14.28
N GLU A 372 -9.31 2.56 -15.12
CA GLU A 372 -8.12 3.40 -15.15
C GLU A 372 -8.45 4.85 -15.54
N GLN A 373 -9.38 5.06 -16.48
CA GLN A 373 -9.88 6.39 -16.84
C GLN A 373 -10.50 7.10 -15.63
N LYS A 374 -11.31 6.40 -14.83
CA LYS A 374 -11.92 6.99 -13.62
C LYS A 374 -10.86 7.40 -12.61
N GLU A 375 -9.92 6.52 -12.30
CA GLU A 375 -8.82 6.80 -11.36
C GLU A 375 -7.99 8.01 -11.81
N TRP A 376 -7.68 8.08 -13.11
CA TRP A 376 -6.88 9.16 -13.66
C TRP A 376 -7.61 10.51 -13.65
N ILE A 377 -8.88 10.54 -14.09
CA ILE A 377 -9.70 11.75 -14.10
C ILE A 377 -9.92 12.26 -12.67
N SER A 378 -10.24 11.36 -11.74
CA SER A 378 -10.41 11.72 -10.34
C SER A 378 -9.14 12.29 -9.74
N THR A 379 -7.99 11.70 -10.04
CA THR A 379 -6.70 12.20 -9.54
C THR A 379 -6.31 13.53 -10.15
N LEU A 380 -6.57 13.75 -11.44
CA LEU A 380 -6.40 15.06 -12.09
C LEU A 380 -7.23 16.14 -11.38
N ALA A 381 -8.49 15.83 -11.08
CA ALA A 381 -9.40 16.74 -10.39
C ALA A 381 -8.91 17.05 -8.96
N ALA A 382 -8.48 16.02 -8.22
CA ALA A 382 -7.92 16.19 -6.88
C ALA A 382 -6.59 16.97 -6.90
N ASP A 383 -5.74 16.80 -7.93
CA ASP A 383 -4.48 17.55 -8.06
C ASP A 383 -4.74 19.04 -8.36
N MET A 384 -5.76 19.36 -9.17
CA MET A 384 -6.20 20.76 -9.35
C MET A 384 -6.62 21.40 -8.01
N LEU A 385 -7.41 20.69 -7.20
CA LEU A 385 -7.81 21.14 -5.87
C LEU A 385 -6.59 21.32 -4.96
N LEU A 386 -5.70 20.34 -4.92
CA LEU A 386 -4.52 20.39 -4.08
C LEU A 386 -3.59 21.56 -4.47
N ARG A 387 -3.38 21.79 -5.77
CA ARG A 387 -2.61 22.93 -6.29
C ARG A 387 -3.20 24.26 -5.88
N TYR A 388 -4.52 24.40 -5.96
CA TYR A 388 -5.22 25.58 -5.47
C TYR A 388 -4.96 25.82 -3.98
N LEU A 389 -5.14 24.79 -3.15
CA LEU A 389 -4.99 24.91 -1.69
C LEU A 389 -3.54 25.21 -1.26
N THR A 390 -2.56 24.72 -2.02
CA THR A 390 -1.13 24.87 -1.74
C THR A 390 -0.46 26.02 -2.49
N GLY A 391 -1.21 26.77 -3.32
CA GLY A 391 -0.67 27.90 -4.09
C GLY A 391 0.31 27.51 -5.20
N ARG A 392 0.25 26.27 -5.69
CA ARG A 392 1.09 25.76 -6.78
C ARG A 392 0.51 26.13 -8.15
N PRO A 393 1.32 26.14 -9.23
CA PRO A 393 0.81 26.33 -10.59
C PRO A 393 -0.31 25.34 -10.90
N MET A 394 -1.48 25.86 -11.30
CA MET A 394 -2.71 25.07 -11.52
C MET A 394 -2.58 24.06 -12.66
N PHE A 395 -1.98 24.49 -13.77
CA PHE A 395 -1.92 23.71 -15.00
C PHE A 395 -0.47 23.28 -15.26
N VAL A 396 -0.21 21.97 -15.20
CA VAL A 396 1.12 21.38 -15.51
C VAL A 396 1.04 20.35 -16.62
N GLY A 397 2.14 20.09 -17.31
CA GLY A 397 2.17 19.05 -18.34
C GLY A 397 2.15 17.66 -17.72
N TYR A 398 1.25 16.78 -18.18
CA TYR A 398 1.24 15.37 -17.81
C TYR A 398 1.61 14.51 -19.01
N SER A 399 2.41 13.46 -18.82
CA SER A 399 2.93 12.65 -19.93
C SER A 399 1.89 11.74 -20.60
N VAL A 400 0.76 11.49 -19.94
CA VAL A 400 -0.28 10.54 -20.41
C VAL A 400 -1.54 11.22 -20.94
N VAL A 401 -1.59 12.55 -20.91
CA VAL A 401 -2.66 13.34 -21.52
C VAL A 401 -2.10 14.53 -22.27
N GLU A 402 -2.75 14.88 -23.37
CA GLU A 402 -2.54 16.13 -24.08
C GLU A 402 -3.57 17.15 -23.58
N ARG A 403 -3.14 18.34 -23.20
CA ARG A 403 -4.06 19.42 -22.85
C ARG A 403 -4.59 20.06 -24.14
N VAL A 404 -5.90 19.97 -24.32
CA VAL A 404 -6.61 20.54 -25.47
C VAL A 404 -6.98 22.00 -25.21
N LYS A 405 -7.38 22.32 -23.97
CA LYS A 405 -7.83 23.64 -23.57
C LYS A 405 -7.60 23.87 -22.08
N GLU A 406 -7.33 25.10 -21.69
CA GLU A 406 -7.35 25.57 -20.30
C GLU A 406 -7.95 26.97 -20.22
N MET A 407 -8.51 27.30 -19.07
CA MET A 407 -9.08 28.61 -18.79
C MET A 407 -9.08 28.89 -17.29
N HIS A 408 -8.85 30.15 -16.94
CA HIS A 408 -9.06 30.70 -15.60
C HIS A 408 -10.03 31.88 -15.70
N LEU A 409 -11.13 31.79 -14.97
CA LEU A 409 -12.13 32.84 -14.84
C LEU A 409 -11.95 33.50 -13.47
N PRO A 410 -11.35 34.70 -13.38
CA PRO A 410 -11.19 35.38 -12.10
C PRO A 410 -12.56 35.73 -11.53
N LYS A 411 -12.65 35.85 -10.20
CA LYS A 411 -13.90 36.22 -9.52
C LYS A 411 -14.60 37.45 -10.12
N SER A 412 -13.83 38.44 -10.58
CA SER A 412 -14.36 39.66 -11.19
C SER A 412 -15.09 39.43 -12.52
N ALA A 413 -14.86 38.30 -13.20
CA ALA A 413 -15.51 37.94 -14.45
C ALA A 413 -16.77 37.07 -14.26
N LEU A 414 -17.05 36.64 -13.03
CA LEU A 414 -18.19 35.79 -12.67
C LEU A 414 -19.38 36.57 -12.09
N ASN A 415 -19.17 37.86 -11.81
CA ASN A 415 -20.15 38.76 -11.19
C ASN A 415 -20.88 39.62 -12.21
#